data_AF-A0A962XSS9-F1
#
_entry.id   AF-A0A962XSS9-F1
#
_cell.length_a   1.000
_cell.length_b   1.000
_cell.length_c   1.000
_cell.angle_alpha   90.00
_cell.angle_beta   90.00
_cell.angle_gamma   90.00
#
_symmetry.space_group_name_H-M   'P 1'
#
loop_
_entity.id
_entity.type
_entity.pdbx_description
1 polymer ?
#
loop_
_entity_poly.entity_id
_entity_poly.type
_entity_poly.pdbx_seq_one_letter_code
_entity_poly.pdbx_strand_id
1 'polypeptide(L)' 'MTLYVQREVQEAAAAEAGFRYAFEDGIGVFYWIDGRSGYALSGELDKKTLLGLATLAYHQLSES' A
#
# COMPACT_ATOMS: atom_id res chain seq x y z
N MET A 1 -3.34 12.96 3.00
CA MET A 1 -3.30 11.54 2.57
C MET A 1 -3.38 11.50 1.08
N THR A 2 -2.49 10.77 0.43
CA THR A 2 -2.43 10.66 -1.02
C THR A 2 -2.30 9.19 -1.40
N LEU A 3 -3.05 8.74 -2.40
CA LEU A 3 -3.03 7.38 -2.91
C LEU A 3 -2.32 7.37 -4.27
N TYR A 4 -1.28 6.56 -4.40
CA TYR A 4 -0.57 6.36 -5.66
C TYR A 4 -0.83 4.94 -6.19
N VAL A 5 -1.07 4.84 -7.50
CA VAL A 5 -1.39 3.59 -8.20
C VAL A 5 -0.44 3.40 -9.37
N GLN A 6 0.22 2.24 -9.47
CA GLN A 6 0.98 1.82 -10.64
C GLN A 6 0.39 0.53 -11.21
N ARG A 7 0.10 0.51 -12.52
CA ARG A 7 -0.60 -0.61 -13.19
C ARG A 7 0.32 -1.68 -13.79
N GLU A 8 1.64 -1.47 -13.74
CA GLU A 8 2.60 -2.35 -14.39
C GLU A 8 3.80 -2.55 -13.46
N VAL A 9 3.61 -3.42 -12.47
CA VAL A 9 4.66 -3.80 -11.51
C VAL A 9 5.51 -4.91 -12.14
N GLN A 10 6.82 -4.69 -12.30
CA GLN A 10 7.76 -5.72 -12.77
C GLN A 10 7.74 -6.96 -11.86
N GLU A 11 7.83 -8.16 -12.44
CA GLU A 11 7.67 -9.46 -11.75
C GLU A 11 8.54 -9.63 -10.49
N ALA A 12 9.72 -9.00 -10.44
CA ALA A 12 10.59 -9.00 -9.25
C ALA A 12 10.02 -8.22 -8.06
N ALA A 13 9.23 -7.17 -8.31
CA ALA A 13 8.50 -6.44 -7.27
C ALA A 13 7.18 -7.13 -6.91
N ALA A 14 6.57 -7.85 -7.86
CA ALA A 14 5.34 -8.63 -7.71
C ALA A 14 5.46 -9.86 -6.78
N ALA A 15 6.69 -10.32 -6.49
CA ALA A 15 6.93 -11.57 -5.76
C ALA A 15 6.74 -11.50 -4.23
N GLU A 16 6.56 -10.31 -3.63
CA GLU A 16 6.27 -10.18 -2.20
C GLU A 16 4.80 -9.81 -1.99
N ALA A 17 3.96 -10.84 -1.89
CA ALA A 17 2.58 -10.71 -1.50
C ALA A 17 2.49 -10.35 0.00
N GLY A 18 2.26 -9.07 0.31
CA GLY A 18 2.03 -8.60 1.68
C GLY A 18 2.16 -7.09 1.83
N PHE A 19 1.58 -6.55 2.90
CA PHE A 19 1.76 -5.14 3.26
C PHE A 19 3.22 -4.87 3.66
N ARG A 20 3.90 -3.98 2.93
CA ARG A 20 5.22 -3.46 3.28
C ARG A 20 5.11 -2.05 3.83
N TYR A 21 5.84 -1.76 4.90
CA TYR A 21 5.84 -0.44 5.54
C TYR A 21 7.19 0.27 5.33
N ALA A 22 7.14 1.54 4.93
CA ALA A 22 8.27 2.47 4.96
C ALA A 22 7.89 3.71 5.77
N PHE A 23 8.89 4.38 6.35
CA PHE A 23 8.68 5.63 7.06
C PHE A 23 9.87 6.55 6.81
N GLU A 24 9.59 7.75 6.31
CA GLU A 24 10.60 8.75 5.99
C GLU A 24 10.02 10.14 6.27
N ASP A 25 10.81 11.00 6.92
CA ASP A 25 10.48 12.40 7.20
C ASP A 25 9.09 12.65 7.82
N GLY A 26 8.68 11.80 8.76
CA GLY A 26 7.37 11.92 9.42
C GLY A 26 6.21 11.25 8.66
N ILE A 27 6.46 10.74 7.46
CA ILE A 27 5.45 10.17 6.57
C ILE A 27 5.59 8.65 6.56
N GLY A 28 4.55 7.95 6.99
CA GLY A 28 4.43 6.51 6.82
C GLY A 28 3.85 6.18 5.46
N VAL A 29 4.31 5.08 4.85
CA VAL A 29 3.77 4.55 3.59
C VAL A 29 3.60 3.05 3.69
N PHE A 30 2.41 2.56 3.35
CA PHE A 30 2.17 1.14 3.11
C PHE A 30 2.08 0.83 1.62
N TYR A 31 2.81 -0.18 1.17
CA TYR A 31 2.80 -0.68 -0.19
C TYR A 31 2.22 -2.10 -0.21
N TRP A 32 1.42 -2.40 -1.23
CA TRP A 32 0.98 -3.76 -1.51
C TRP A 32 0.75 -3.96 -3.01
N ILE A 33 0.75 -5.21 -3.44
CA ILE A 33 0.45 -5.62 -4.80
C ILE A 33 -0.78 -6.52 -4.75
N ASP A 34 -1.73 -6.25 -5.64
CA ASP A 34 -2.87 -7.10 -5.90
C ASP A 34 -2.98 -7.34 -7.42
N GLY A 35 -2.82 -8.61 -7.82
CA GLY A 35 -2.69 -9.00 -9.22
C GLY A 35 -1.52 -8.30 -9.92
N ARG A 36 -1.84 -7.41 -10.87
CA ARG A 36 -0.87 -6.62 -11.65
C ARG A 36 -0.72 -5.18 -11.16
N SER A 37 -1.53 -4.78 -10.17
CA SER A 37 -1.60 -3.42 -9.67
C SER A 37 -0.80 -3.29 -8.38
N GLY A 38 0.06 -2.28 -8.32
CA GLY A 38 0.75 -1.85 -7.11
C GLY A 38 0.06 -0.62 -6.51
N TYR A 39 -0.09 -0.61 -5.19
CA TYR A 39 -0.75 0.44 -4.43
C TYR A 39 0.17 0.97 -3.35
N ALA A 40 0.07 2.28 -3.08
CA ALA A 40 0.76 2.94 -1.98
C ALA A 40 -0.17 3.90 -1.23
N LEU A 41 -0.29 3.73 0.08
CA LEU A 41 -1.05 4.60 0.96
C LEU A 41 -0.11 5.35 1.91
N SER A 42 -0.02 6.68 1.79
CA SER A 42 0.85 7.51 2.61
C SER A 42 0.11 8.49 3.53
N GLY A 43 0.69 8.76 4.70
CA GLY A 43 0.19 9.77 5.62
C GLY A 43 1.08 10.00 6.84
N GLU A 44 0.93 11.18 7.45
CA GLU A 44 1.53 11.57 8.74
C GLU A 44 0.69 10.98 9.89
N LEU A 45 0.58 9.65 9.92
CA LEU A 45 -0.18 8.90 10.91
C LEU A 45 0.74 7.86 11.56
N ASP A 46 0.41 7.43 12.77
CA ASP A 46 1.10 6.30 13.38
C ASP A 46 0.89 5.03 12.55
N LYS A 47 1.88 4.12 12.62
CA LYS A 47 1.91 2.89 11.83
C LYS A 47 0.64 2.04 11.99
N LYS A 48 0.04 1.97 13.18
CA LYS A 48 -1.13 1.12 13.44
C LYS A 48 -2.36 1.70 12.76
N THR A 49 -2.56 3.00 12.87
CA THR A 49 -3.65 3.71 12.19
C THR A 49 -3.51 3.60 10.68
N LEU A 50 -2.31 3.83 10.15
CA LEU A 50 -2.06 3.74 8.70
C LEU A 50 -2.23 2.30 8.18
N LEU A 51 -1.85 1.28 8.96
CA LEU A 51 -2.08 -0.13 8.61
C LEU A 51 -3.57 -0.46 8.54
N GLY A 52 -4.37 0.04 9.48
CA GLY A 52 -5.81 -0.14 9.49
C GLY A 52 -6.46 0.44 8.22
N LEU A 53 -6.03 1.65 7.82
CA LEU A 53 -6.49 2.28 6.58
C LEU A 53 -6.05 1.51 5.33
N ALA A 54 -4.80 1.04 5.28
CA ALA A 54 -4.31 0.24 4.16
C ALA A 54 -5.08 -1.08 4.03
N THR A 55 -5.43 -1.70 5.16
CA THR A 55 -6.23 -2.93 5.21
C THR A 55 -7.65 -2.68 4.70
N LEU A 56 -8.31 -1.61 5.14
CA LEU A 56 -9.64 -1.22 4.65
C LEU A 56 -9.63 -0.94 3.14
N ALA A 57 -8.63 -0.20 2.65
CA ALA A 57 -8.47 0.08 1.22
C ALA A 57 -8.27 -1.21 0.41
N TYR A 58 -7.43 -2.12 0.89
CA TYR A 58 -7.23 -3.43 0.27
C TYR A 58 -8.53 -4.22 0.15
N HIS A 59 -9.32 -4.31 1.24
CA HIS A 59 -10.61 -5.02 1.20
C HIS A 59 -11.57 -4.41 0.17
N GLN A 60 -11.73 -3.09 0.15
CA GLN A 60 -12.62 -2.43 -0.82
C GLN A 60 -12.19 -2.66 -2.27
N LEU A 61 -10.89 -2.67 -2.54
CA LEU A 61 -10.35 -2.89 -3.89
C LEU A 61 -10.40 -4.36 -4.32
N SER A 62 -10.31 -5.29 -3.37
CA SER A 62 -10.39 -6.74 -3.62
C SER A 62 -11.84 -7.22 -3.80
N GLU A 63 -12.84 -6.50 -3.30
CA GLU A 63 -14.26 -6.84 -3.43
C GLU A 63 -14.92 -6.26 -4.71
N SER A 64 -14.13 -5.70 -5.65
CA SER A 64 -14.60 -5.03 -6.87
C SER A 64 -14.47 -5.87 -8.15
#